data_AF-A0A3P7GKH9-F1
#
_entry.id   AF-A0A3P7GKH9-F1
#
_cell.length_a   1.000
_cell.length_b   1.000
_cell.length_c   1.000
_cell.angle_alpha   90.00
_cell.angle_beta   90.00
_cell.angle_gamma   90.00
#
_symmetry.space_group_name_H-M   'P 1'
#
loop_
_entity.id
_entity.type
_entity.pdbx_description
1 polymer ?
#
loop_
_entity_poly.entity_id
_entity_poly.type
_entity_poly.pdbx_seq_one_letter_code
_entity_poly.pdbx_strand_id
1 'polypeptide(L)'
;MVVLTDAPLCVQLQVNRWTRAFGKRFLAADARGLFAFVFADFGADFIINDSNGEQCKEVFIEHIDRETGDVSTLEGVFHGFEDGDYVTFSEVKGMTELNGSRPIKITVKKPNIFNIGQVAASFSSYLEGGRASQVKMPLHVAYKSLEDSLKDPDILMWDYAKFDHPNHLHVLWQALHCFEGKHGRRPEPRSDSDVELLREELIPGTDIDESLLKTFSYQASGNLVTVASVVGGIAAQEAMKAITHHMTPLKQFLYIDCLEALPGDWSPFNNALLTPEDCRPVGYLRCCLGVVKECEDGMGMKLLHSIMRSWNELFLSTPPLPPLLGKFCTSL
;
A
#
# COMPACT_ATOMS: atom_id res chain seq x y z
N MET A 1 -5.52 -17.31 4.09
CA MET A 1 -5.59 -15.87 4.41
C MET A 1 -7.04 -15.53 4.68
N VAL A 2 -7.31 -14.57 5.56
CA VAL A 2 -8.66 -14.06 5.81
C VAL A 2 -8.68 -12.60 5.39
N VAL A 3 -9.67 -12.23 4.58
CA VAL A 3 -9.99 -10.84 4.22
C VAL A 3 -11.33 -10.52 4.86
N LEU A 4 -11.37 -9.46 5.67
CA LEU A 4 -12.55 -9.07 6.43
C LEU A 4 -12.96 -7.65 6.03
N THR A 5 -14.22 -7.48 5.65
CA THR A 5 -14.77 -6.18 5.24
C THR A 5 -16.09 -5.91 5.94
N ASP A 6 -16.39 -4.64 6.20
CA ASP A 6 -17.63 -4.18 6.85
C ASP A 6 -17.96 -4.95 8.15
N ALA A 7 -16.93 -5.22 8.96
CA ALA A 7 -17.06 -5.96 10.22
C ALA A 7 -16.80 -5.04 11.42
N PRO A 8 -17.55 -5.15 12.52
CA PRO A 8 -17.27 -4.42 13.75
C PRO A 8 -15.86 -4.71 14.28
N LEU A 9 -15.23 -3.72 14.92
CA LEU A 9 -13.87 -3.84 15.45
C LEU A 9 -13.69 -5.05 16.40
N CYS A 10 -14.71 -5.37 17.21
CA CYS A 10 -14.66 -6.52 18.10
C CYS A 10 -14.49 -7.86 17.34
N VAL A 11 -15.14 -8.00 16.18
CA VAL A 11 -15.00 -9.16 15.29
C VAL A 11 -13.63 -9.13 14.62
N GLN A 12 -13.18 -7.97 14.14
CA GLN A 12 -11.85 -7.83 13.54
C GLN A 12 -10.74 -8.27 14.52
N LEU A 13 -10.81 -7.85 15.78
CA LEU A 13 -9.88 -8.24 16.83
C LEU A 13 -9.91 -9.76 17.11
N GLN A 14 -11.10 -10.35 17.21
CA GLN A 14 -11.24 -11.80 17.43
C GLN A 14 -10.65 -12.60 16.26
N VAL A 15 -10.98 -12.22 15.03
CA VAL A 15 -10.47 -12.87 13.83
C VAL A 15 -8.96 -12.69 13.72
N ASN A 16 -8.43 -11.48 13.98
CA ASN A 16 -6.99 -11.23 13.94
C ASN A 16 -6.20 -12.09 14.95
N ARG A 17 -6.68 -12.18 16.20
CA ARG A 17 -6.11 -13.06 17.22
C ARG A 17 -6.13 -14.53 16.77
N TRP A 18 -7.24 -14.98 16.20
CA TRP A 18 -7.35 -16.33 15.66
C TRP A 18 -6.37 -16.56 14.51
N THR A 19 -6.29 -15.64 13.53
CA THR A 19 -5.37 -15.79 12.40
C THR A 19 -3.91 -15.85 12.86
N ARG A 20 -3.52 -15.01 13.82
CA ARG A 20 -2.19 -15.03 14.43
C ARG A 20 -1.89 -16.37 15.09
N ALA A 21 -2.81 -16.89 15.91
CA ALA A 21 -2.63 -18.16 16.61
C ALA A 21 -2.43 -19.36 15.66
N PHE A 22 -3.07 -19.34 14.49
CA PHE A 22 -2.97 -20.41 13.49
C PHE A 22 -1.99 -20.12 12.34
N GLY A 23 -1.16 -19.08 12.45
CA GLY A 23 -0.19 -18.71 11.42
C GLY A 23 -0.84 -18.36 10.07
N LYS A 24 -2.05 -17.79 10.11
CA LYS A 24 -2.78 -17.31 8.94
C LYS A 24 -2.59 -15.80 8.79
N ARG A 25 -2.60 -15.33 7.54
CA ARG A 25 -2.56 -13.91 7.19
C ARG A 25 -3.95 -13.29 7.32
N PHE A 26 -4.01 -12.03 7.72
CA PHE A 26 -5.21 -11.24 7.93
C PHE A 26 -5.14 -9.93 7.18
N LEU A 27 -6.27 -9.53 6.59
CA LEU A 27 -6.46 -8.21 6.00
C LEU A 27 -7.84 -7.71 6.37
N ALA A 28 -7.93 -6.45 6.80
CA ALA A 28 -9.19 -5.77 7.04
C ALA A 28 -9.29 -4.57 6.11
N ALA A 29 -10.47 -4.32 5.54
CA ALA A 29 -10.71 -3.13 4.74
C ALA A 29 -12.15 -2.64 4.92
N ASP A 30 -12.33 -1.33 5.02
CA ASP A 30 -13.66 -0.71 5.07
C ASP A 30 -13.66 0.59 4.28
N ALA A 31 -14.82 0.94 3.74
CA ALA A 31 -15.06 2.15 2.98
C ALA A 31 -16.38 2.77 3.43
N ARG A 32 -16.31 4.01 3.92
CA ARG A 32 -17.42 4.82 4.43
C ARG A 32 -17.41 6.18 3.74
N GLY A 33 -18.33 6.37 2.81
CA GLY A 33 -18.38 7.59 1.98
C GLY A 33 -17.05 7.81 1.24
N LEU A 34 -16.40 8.95 1.47
CA LEU A 34 -15.11 9.30 0.89
C LEU A 34 -13.90 8.87 1.72
N PHE A 35 -14.13 8.14 2.82
CA PHE A 35 -13.09 7.64 3.70
C PHE A 35 -12.97 6.13 3.58
N ALA A 36 -11.76 5.63 3.73
CA ALA A 36 -11.51 4.20 3.78
C ALA A 36 -10.26 3.89 4.59
N PHE A 37 -10.13 2.61 4.96
CA PHE A 37 -8.87 2.09 5.45
C PHE A 37 -8.61 0.69 4.91
N VAL A 38 -7.32 0.34 4.85
CA VAL A 38 -6.83 -1.02 4.66
C VAL A 38 -5.82 -1.32 5.75
N PHE A 39 -5.96 -2.48 6.40
CA PHE A 39 -5.04 -2.98 7.40
C PHE A 39 -4.52 -4.36 6.99
N ALA A 40 -3.21 -4.55 7.02
CA ALA A 40 -2.55 -5.81 6.68
C ALA A 40 -1.76 -6.35 7.88
N ASP A 41 -2.00 -7.62 8.22
CA ASP A 41 -1.25 -8.37 9.21
C ASP A 41 -0.88 -9.76 8.65
N PHE A 42 0.39 -9.93 8.26
CA PHE A 42 0.89 -11.18 7.69
C PHE A 42 1.70 -12.02 8.68
N GLY A 43 1.69 -11.66 9.96
CA GLY A 43 2.39 -12.37 11.04
C GLY A 43 3.72 -11.74 11.46
N ALA A 44 4.28 -12.28 12.54
CA ALA A 44 5.50 -11.75 13.16
C ALA A 44 6.78 -12.00 12.34
N ASP A 45 6.75 -12.93 11.39
CA ASP A 45 7.88 -13.27 10.54
C ASP A 45 7.39 -13.56 9.12
N PHE A 46 7.18 -12.50 8.34
CA PHE A 46 6.77 -12.60 6.95
C PHE A 46 7.98 -12.47 6.03
N ILE A 47 8.16 -13.44 5.14
CA ILE A 47 9.26 -13.47 4.19
C ILE A 47 8.81 -12.85 2.86
N ILE A 48 9.56 -11.87 2.37
CA ILE A 48 9.43 -11.27 1.05
C ILE A 48 10.56 -11.78 0.19
N ASN A 49 10.25 -12.57 -0.84
CA ASN A 49 11.26 -13.14 -1.74
C ASN A 49 11.67 -12.14 -2.82
N ASP A 50 10.75 -11.26 -3.20
CA ASP A 50 10.99 -10.20 -4.16
C ASP A 50 10.32 -8.92 -3.67
N SER A 51 11.10 -7.87 -3.40
CA SER A 51 10.59 -6.62 -2.82
C SER A 51 9.94 -5.69 -3.84
N ASN A 52 10.39 -5.70 -5.10
CA ASN A 52 10.01 -4.71 -6.12
C ASN A 52 9.44 -5.33 -7.42
N GLY A 53 9.56 -6.65 -7.57
CA GLY A 53 9.13 -7.43 -8.74
C GLY A 53 9.72 -7.03 -10.08
N GLU A 54 10.80 -6.25 -10.07
CA GLU A 54 11.60 -5.99 -11.25
C GLU A 54 12.41 -7.24 -11.63
N GLN A 55 12.79 -7.39 -12.89
CA GLN A 55 13.67 -8.51 -13.26
C GLN A 55 15.05 -8.32 -12.65
N CYS A 56 15.68 -9.41 -12.19
CA CYS A 56 17.07 -9.37 -11.74
C CYS A 56 17.97 -8.86 -12.87
N LYS A 57 18.77 -7.83 -12.57
CA LYS A 57 19.69 -7.22 -13.53
C LYS A 57 20.85 -8.18 -13.82
N GLU A 58 21.28 -8.25 -15.08
CA GLU A 58 22.46 -9.02 -15.49
C GLU A 58 23.40 -8.13 -16.31
N VAL A 59 24.71 -8.25 -16.05
CA VAL A 59 25.74 -7.42 -16.69
C VAL A 59 26.95 -8.26 -17.07
N PHE A 60 27.57 -7.92 -18.18
CA PHE A 60 28.83 -8.52 -18.61
C PHE A 60 30.02 -7.83 -17.97
N ILE A 61 31.00 -8.64 -17.57
CA ILE A 61 32.19 -8.21 -16.84
C ILE A 61 33.33 -8.02 -17.82
N GLU A 62 34.02 -6.88 -17.71
CA GLU A 62 35.25 -6.61 -18.43
C GLU A 62 36.46 -7.06 -17.63
N HIS A 63 36.52 -6.67 -16.35
CA HIS A 63 37.65 -6.96 -15.49
C HIS A 63 37.25 -7.10 -14.01
N ILE A 64 37.96 -7.96 -13.29
CA ILE A 64 37.87 -8.11 -11.84
C ILE A 64 39.26 -7.91 -11.24
N ASP A 65 39.42 -6.84 -10.47
CA ASP A 65 40.63 -6.56 -9.71
C ASP A 65 40.68 -7.44 -8.45
N ARG A 66 41.77 -8.19 -8.32
CA ARG A 66 42.00 -9.12 -7.20
C ARG A 66 42.31 -8.41 -5.88
N GLU A 67 43.06 -7.31 -5.91
CA GLU A 67 43.54 -6.63 -4.71
C GLU A 67 42.44 -5.74 -4.13
N THR A 68 41.75 -5.00 -5.00
CA THR A 68 40.71 -4.06 -4.57
C THR A 68 39.34 -4.72 -4.49
N GLY A 69 39.08 -5.79 -5.26
CA GLY A 69 37.77 -6.39 -5.40
C GLY A 69 36.82 -5.57 -6.29
N ASP A 70 37.37 -4.66 -7.10
CA ASP A 70 36.58 -3.85 -8.04
C ASP A 70 36.26 -4.66 -9.30
N VAL A 71 34.97 -4.66 -9.64
CA VAL A 71 34.42 -5.29 -10.84
C VAL A 71 33.99 -4.20 -11.79
N SER A 72 34.61 -4.17 -12.97
CA SER A 72 34.29 -3.25 -14.06
C SER A 72 33.39 -3.94 -15.07
N THR A 73 32.30 -3.29 -15.45
CA THR A 73 31.47 -3.71 -16.59
C THR A 73 32.11 -3.29 -17.91
N LEU A 74 31.62 -3.85 -19.02
CA LEU A 74 32.04 -3.47 -20.37
C LEU A 74 31.98 -1.96 -20.58
N GLU A 75 32.93 -1.44 -21.35
CA GLU A 75 33.02 -0.02 -21.71
C GLU A 75 31.68 0.55 -22.21
N GLY A 76 31.23 1.64 -21.57
CA GLY A 76 29.98 2.33 -21.88
C GLY A 76 28.69 1.66 -21.37
N VAL A 77 28.79 0.52 -20.68
CA VAL A 77 27.63 -0.18 -20.12
C VAL A 77 27.52 0.08 -18.62
N PHE A 78 26.38 0.59 -18.17
CA PHE A 78 26.09 0.76 -16.74
C PHE A 78 25.54 -0.52 -16.13
N HIS A 79 25.89 -0.78 -14.88
CA HIS A 79 25.45 -2.00 -14.21
C HIS A 79 24.00 -1.92 -13.69
N GLY A 80 23.54 -0.72 -13.34
CA GLY A 80 22.18 -0.49 -12.82
C GLY A 80 21.90 -1.03 -11.42
N PHE A 81 22.82 -1.76 -10.79
CA PHE A 81 22.73 -2.14 -9.37
C PHE A 81 22.77 -0.95 -8.39
N GLU A 82 22.32 -1.20 -7.17
CA GLU A 82 22.29 -0.27 -6.04
C GLU A 82 23.19 -0.74 -4.89
N ASP A 83 23.52 0.17 -3.98
CA ASP A 83 24.32 -0.15 -2.81
C ASP A 83 23.63 -1.17 -1.90
N GLY A 84 24.34 -2.27 -1.61
CA GLY A 84 23.83 -3.34 -0.78
C GLY A 84 23.04 -4.43 -1.51
N ASP A 85 22.93 -4.34 -2.83
CA ASP A 85 22.50 -5.46 -3.67
C ASP A 85 23.40 -6.69 -3.49
N TYR A 86 22.89 -7.85 -3.88
CA TYR A 86 23.66 -9.09 -3.92
C TYR A 86 23.78 -9.57 -5.36
N VAL A 87 24.95 -10.09 -5.73
CA VAL A 87 25.21 -10.63 -7.06
C VAL A 87 25.85 -12.00 -6.99
N THR A 88 25.60 -12.83 -8.00
CA THR A 88 26.33 -14.07 -8.25
C THR A 88 27.01 -14.00 -9.62
N PHE A 89 28.02 -14.82 -9.80
CA PHE A 89 28.86 -14.82 -10.99
C PHE A 89 28.75 -16.13 -11.76
N SER A 90 28.82 -16.04 -13.08
CA SER A 90 28.89 -17.18 -13.98
C SER A 90 29.85 -16.90 -15.13
N GLU A 91 30.45 -17.94 -15.71
CA GLU A 91 31.30 -17.87 -16.91
C GLU A 91 32.58 -17.02 -16.77
N VAL A 92 33.03 -16.76 -15.53
CA VAL A 92 34.29 -16.08 -15.25
C VAL A 92 35.46 -17.03 -15.49
N LYS A 93 36.40 -16.67 -16.37
CA LYS A 93 37.64 -17.45 -16.58
C LYS A 93 38.81 -16.86 -15.79
N GLY A 94 39.73 -17.72 -15.37
CA GLY A 94 40.78 -17.37 -14.43
C GLY A 94 40.25 -17.56 -13.01
N MET A 95 39.43 -16.62 -12.53
CA MET A 95 38.84 -16.60 -11.19
C MET A 95 37.60 -17.51 -11.05
N THR A 96 37.79 -18.81 -11.28
CA THR A 96 36.69 -19.78 -11.37
C THR A 96 35.93 -20.02 -10.07
N GLU A 97 36.52 -19.69 -8.92
CA GLU A 97 35.94 -19.81 -7.58
C GLU A 97 34.73 -18.89 -7.38
N LEU A 98 34.63 -17.82 -8.18
CA LEU A 98 33.45 -16.95 -8.21
C LEU A 98 32.24 -17.61 -8.87
N ASN A 99 32.44 -18.54 -9.81
CA ASN A 99 31.34 -19.12 -10.57
C ASN A 99 30.45 -19.97 -9.68
N GLY A 100 29.16 -19.63 -9.61
CA GLY A 100 28.19 -20.32 -8.74
C GLY A 100 28.46 -20.11 -7.25
N SER A 101 29.25 -19.10 -6.88
CA SER A 101 29.46 -18.71 -5.48
C SER A 101 28.16 -18.19 -4.86
N ARG A 102 28.10 -18.23 -3.52
CA ARG A 102 26.99 -17.64 -2.76
C ARG A 102 26.84 -16.15 -3.11
N PRO A 103 25.62 -15.60 -3.13
CA PRO A 103 25.41 -14.19 -3.45
C PRO A 103 26.28 -13.28 -2.58
N ILE A 104 27.03 -12.38 -3.23
CA ILE A 104 27.97 -11.48 -2.58
C ILE A 104 27.36 -10.08 -2.53
N LYS A 105 27.37 -9.46 -1.35
CA LYS A 105 26.91 -8.08 -1.18
C LYS A 105 27.87 -7.12 -1.88
N ILE A 106 27.33 -6.19 -2.66
CA ILE A 106 28.11 -5.22 -3.41
C ILE A 106 28.03 -3.81 -2.84
N THR A 107 29.03 -3.01 -3.17
CA THR A 107 29.05 -1.55 -2.97
C THR A 107 29.35 -0.88 -4.31
N VAL A 108 28.47 -0.01 -4.77
CA VAL A 108 28.62 0.76 -6.01
C VAL A 108 29.64 1.87 -5.78
N LYS A 109 30.67 1.92 -6.64
CA LYS A 109 31.65 3.02 -6.64
C LYS A 109 31.37 4.01 -7.75
N LYS A 110 31.01 3.51 -8.94
CA LYS A 110 30.71 4.28 -10.15
C LYS A 110 29.62 3.57 -10.94
N PRO A 111 28.93 4.22 -11.88
CA PRO A 111 27.88 3.58 -12.69
C PRO A 111 28.31 2.32 -13.46
N ASN A 112 29.61 2.13 -13.68
CA ASN A 112 30.21 0.98 -14.37
C ASN A 112 31.18 0.17 -13.49
N ILE A 113 31.33 0.53 -12.20
CA ILE A 113 32.24 -0.16 -11.28
C ILE A 113 31.56 -0.39 -9.93
N PHE A 114 31.48 -1.64 -9.53
CA PHE A 114 31.02 -2.05 -8.21
C PHE A 114 32.06 -2.92 -7.52
N ASN A 115 32.06 -2.96 -6.19
CA ASN A 115 33.04 -3.66 -5.37
C ASN A 115 32.41 -4.88 -4.71
N ILE A 116 33.13 -6.01 -4.71
CA ILE A 116 32.72 -7.28 -4.07
C ILE A 116 33.48 -7.59 -2.77
N GLY A 117 34.21 -6.60 -2.23
CA GLY A 117 35.01 -6.72 -1.02
C GLY A 117 36.26 -7.58 -1.20
N GLN A 118 36.81 -8.05 -0.08
CA GLN A 118 38.08 -8.81 -0.05
C GLN A 118 37.94 -10.27 -0.51
N VAL A 119 36.76 -10.69 -0.96
CA VAL A 119 36.52 -12.08 -1.40
C VAL A 119 37.44 -12.43 -2.58
N ALA A 120 37.66 -11.46 -3.48
CA ALA A 120 38.53 -11.61 -4.65
C ALA A 120 40.00 -11.90 -4.29
N ALA A 121 40.52 -11.38 -3.17
CA ALA A 121 41.94 -11.49 -2.82
C ALA A 121 42.40 -12.94 -2.63
N SER A 122 41.49 -13.79 -2.15
CA SER A 122 41.73 -15.22 -1.89
C SER A 122 41.69 -16.10 -3.15
N PHE A 123 41.27 -15.55 -4.29
CA PHE A 123 41.06 -16.32 -5.51
C PHE A 123 42.19 -16.19 -6.52
N SER A 124 42.14 -17.06 -7.53
CA SER A 124 43.01 -16.99 -8.69
C SER A 124 42.80 -15.71 -9.51
N SER A 125 43.80 -15.30 -10.29
CA SER A 125 43.74 -14.07 -11.08
C SER A 125 42.71 -14.18 -12.21
N TYR A 126 41.93 -13.11 -12.40
CA TYR A 126 40.99 -12.99 -13.51
C TYR A 126 41.70 -13.04 -14.87
N LEU A 127 41.10 -13.71 -15.85
CA LEU A 127 41.59 -13.77 -17.23
C LEU A 127 40.65 -13.03 -18.19
N GLU A 128 39.43 -13.54 -18.36
CA GLU A 128 38.46 -12.99 -19.32
C GLU A 128 37.04 -13.47 -19.04
N GLY A 129 36.09 -12.69 -19.55
CA GLY A 129 34.67 -13.02 -19.56
C GLY A 129 34.02 -13.07 -18.19
N GLY A 130 32.71 -13.29 -18.20
CA GLY A 130 31.92 -13.41 -17.00
C GLY A 130 30.67 -12.57 -17.04
N ARG A 131 29.68 -13.02 -16.29
CA ARG A 131 28.42 -12.34 -16.09
C ARG A 131 28.16 -12.24 -14.60
N ALA A 132 27.77 -11.05 -14.16
CA ALA A 132 27.23 -10.82 -12.83
C ALA A 132 25.70 -10.71 -12.93
N SER A 133 25.01 -11.56 -12.17
CA SER A 133 23.55 -11.59 -12.10
C SER A 133 23.10 -11.21 -10.70
N GLN A 134 22.18 -10.24 -10.60
CA GLN A 134 21.60 -9.83 -9.32
C GLN A 134 20.80 -10.97 -8.70
N VAL A 135 20.93 -11.14 -7.39
CA VAL A 135 20.15 -12.09 -6.59
C VAL A 135 19.44 -11.31 -5.52
N LYS A 136 18.10 -11.36 -5.53
CA LYS A 136 17.30 -10.77 -4.48
C LYS A 136 17.32 -11.67 -3.26
N MET A 137 17.80 -11.12 -2.15
CA MET A 137 17.83 -11.84 -0.88
C MET A 137 16.47 -11.73 -0.19
N PRO A 138 15.92 -12.82 0.37
CA PRO A 138 14.67 -12.77 1.11
C PRO A 138 14.75 -11.78 2.29
N LEU A 139 13.75 -10.90 2.39
CA LEU A 139 13.62 -9.94 3.49
C LEU A 139 12.59 -10.44 4.51
N HIS A 140 12.94 -10.40 5.79
CA HIS A 140 12.04 -10.72 6.88
C HIS A 140 11.39 -9.44 7.41
N VAL A 141 10.06 -9.42 7.44
CA VAL A 141 9.26 -8.30 7.94
C VAL A 141 8.35 -8.78 9.06
N ALA A 142 8.46 -8.12 10.21
CA ALA A 142 7.57 -8.34 11.35
C ALA A 142 6.39 -7.39 11.31
N TYR A 143 5.18 -7.95 11.37
CA TYR A 143 3.93 -7.21 11.55
C TYR A 143 3.52 -7.21 13.03
N LYS A 144 2.88 -6.13 13.48
CA LYS A 144 2.21 -6.05 14.78
C LYS A 144 0.78 -6.61 14.68
N SER A 145 0.24 -7.11 15.80
CA SER A 145 -1.15 -7.57 15.84
C SER A 145 -2.10 -6.38 15.73
N LEU A 146 -3.35 -6.57 15.28
CA LEU A 146 -4.31 -5.47 15.19
C LEU A 146 -4.46 -4.74 16.54
N GLU A 147 -4.44 -5.47 17.65
CA GLU A 147 -4.55 -4.90 19.00
C GLU A 147 -3.36 -4.02 19.38
N ASP A 148 -2.15 -4.38 18.96
CA ASP A 148 -0.95 -3.59 19.20
C ASP A 148 -0.88 -2.39 18.23
N SER A 149 -1.25 -2.62 16.97
CA SER A 149 -1.27 -1.59 15.93
C SER A 149 -2.32 -0.51 16.16
N LEU A 150 -3.39 -0.78 16.92
CA LEU A 150 -4.34 0.27 17.34
C LEU A 150 -3.77 1.22 18.40
N LYS A 151 -2.73 0.79 19.14
CA LYS A 151 -2.05 1.61 20.16
C LYS A 151 -0.84 2.33 19.59
N ASP A 152 -0.08 1.64 18.74
CA ASP A 152 1.14 2.13 18.09
C ASP A 152 1.11 1.79 16.59
N PRO A 153 0.37 2.58 15.78
CA PRO A 153 0.12 2.26 14.38
C PRO A 153 1.31 2.56 13.48
N ASP A 154 1.65 1.62 12.60
CA ASP A 154 2.50 1.88 11.44
C ASP A 154 1.60 2.31 10.27
N ILE A 155 1.53 3.62 10.01
CA ILE A 155 0.64 4.20 8.99
C ILE A 155 1.45 4.57 7.73
N LEU A 156 1.02 4.05 6.58
CA LEU A 156 1.56 4.46 5.28
C LEU A 156 0.99 5.82 4.88
N MET A 157 1.88 6.78 4.63
CA MET A 157 1.51 8.06 4.02
C MET A 157 1.23 7.86 2.54
N TRP A 158 0.02 8.22 2.09
CA TRP A 158 -0.37 8.12 0.68
C TRP A 158 -0.56 9.49 0.01
N ASP A 159 -0.81 10.54 0.79
CA ASP A 159 -0.93 11.93 0.31
C ASP A 159 0.02 12.84 1.11
N TYR A 160 1.13 13.21 0.49
CA TYR A 160 2.13 14.11 1.08
C TYR A 160 1.65 15.56 1.20
N ALA A 161 0.45 15.92 0.72
CA ALA A 161 -0.14 17.22 1.03
C ALA A 161 -0.82 17.27 2.40
N LYS A 162 -1.13 16.10 3.00
CA LYS A 162 -1.95 15.97 4.21
C LYS A 162 -1.27 15.14 5.30
N PHE A 163 -0.11 15.60 5.77
CA PHE A 163 0.71 14.85 6.72
C PHE A 163 0.01 14.45 8.04
N ASP A 164 -0.92 15.27 8.53
CA ASP A 164 -1.58 15.01 9.83
C ASP A 164 -2.86 14.16 9.70
N HIS A 165 -3.44 14.07 8.50
CA HIS A 165 -4.72 13.40 8.27
C HIS A 165 -4.71 11.92 8.65
N PRO A 166 -3.70 11.09 8.30
CA PRO A 166 -3.76 9.67 8.61
C PRO A 166 -3.86 9.37 10.12
N ASN A 167 -3.21 10.20 10.96
CA ASN A 167 -3.31 10.09 12.42
C ASN A 167 -4.71 10.48 12.92
N HIS A 168 -5.28 11.56 12.39
CA HIS A 168 -6.65 11.95 12.73
C HIS A 168 -7.66 10.88 12.31
N LEU A 169 -7.52 10.32 11.10
CA LEU A 169 -8.36 9.25 10.59
C LEU A 169 -8.25 8.00 11.46
N HIS A 170 -7.06 7.63 11.92
CA HIS A 170 -6.87 6.51 12.83
C HIS A 170 -7.73 6.62 14.09
N VAL A 171 -7.76 7.80 14.71
CA VAL A 171 -8.60 8.06 15.90
C VAL A 171 -10.08 8.11 15.55
N LEU A 172 -10.45 8.75 14.43
CA LEU A 172 -11.85 8.84 13.98
C LEU A 172 -12.46 7.46 13.69
N TRP A 173 -11.72 6.56 13.06
CA TRP A 173 -12.17 5.19 12.82
C TRP A 173 -12.36 4.40 14.12
N GLN A 174 -11.49 4.59 15.12
CA GLN A 174 -11.68 3.99 16.44
C GLN A 174 -12.93 4.52 17.14
N ALA A 175 -13.13 5.84 17.12
CA ALA A 175 -14.33 6.47 17.68
C ALA A 175 -15.60 5.99 16.97
N LEU A 176 -15.57 5.83 15.64
CA LEU A 176 -16.69 5.29 14.88
C LEU A 176 -17.06 3.87 15.31
N HIS A 177 -16.06 3.01 15.49
CA HIS A 177 -16.31 1.65 15.97
C HIS A 177 -16.86 1.62 17.40
N CYS A 178 -16.41 2.52 18.28
CA CYS A 178 -16.98 2.69 19.62
C CYS A 178 -18.44 3.16 19.55
N PHE A 179 -18.74 4.15 18.71
CA PHE A 179 -20.08 4.65 18.47
C PHE A 179 -21.01 3.54 17.96
N GLU A 180 -20.61 2.79 16.92
CA GLU A 180 -21.38 1.68 16.38
C GLU A 180 -21.63 0.60 17.44
N GLY A 181 -20.65 0.32 18.30
CA GLY A 181 -20.76 -0.64 19.40
C GLY A 181 -21.74 -0.21 20.50
N LYS A 182 -21.78 1.08 20.85
CA LYS A 182 -22.67 1.63 21.89
C LYS A 182 -24.09 1.86 21.41
N HIS A 183 -24.25 2.45 20.23
CA HIS A 183 -25.55 2.84 19.70
C HIS A 183 -26.19 1.79 18.78
N GLY A 184 -25.44 0.76 18.37
CA GLY A 184 -25.93 -0.30 17.48
C GLY A 184 -26.31 0.19 16.08
N ARG A 185 -25.92 1.41 15.72
CA ARG A 185 -26.20 2.06 14.45
C ARG A 185 -25.01 2.90 14.00
N ARG A 186 -24.99 3.25 12.72
CA ARG A 186 -24.05 4.23 12.15
C ARG A 186 -24.54 5.66 12.41
N PRO A 187 -23.64 6.66 12.41
CA PRO A 187 -24.04 8.06 12.35
C PRO A 187 -24.96 8.33 11.16
N GLU A 188 -26.03 9.06 11.41
CA GLU A 188 -26.98 9.47 10.38
C GLU A 188 -26.36 10.51 9.46
N PRO A 189 -26.66 10.47 8.15
CA PRO A 189 -26.14 11.46 7.22
C PRO A 189 -26.50 12.88 7.67
N ARG A 190 -25.50 13.74 7.79
CA ARG A 190 -25.66 15.17 8.12
C ARG A 190 -26.35 15.48 9.44
N SER A 191 -26.22 14.59 10.41
CA SER A 191 -26.75 14.80 11.75
C SER A 191 -25.72 15.48 12.66
N ASP A 192 -25.92 16.77 12.97
CA ASP A 192 -25.08 17.50 13.94
C ASP A 192 -25.11 16.85 15.33
N SER A 193 -26.24 16.25 15.74
CA SER A 193 -26.31 15.56 17.03
C SER A 193 -25.41 14.33 17.09
N ASP A 194 -25.30 13.59 15.98
CA ASP A 194 -24.42 12.42 15.92
C ASP A 194 -22.94 12.81 15.82
N VAL A 195 -22.62 14.00 15.30
CA VAL A 195 -21.26 14.55 15.38
C VAL A 195 -20.83 14.73 16.83
N GLU A 196 -21.69 15.31 17.68
CA GLU A 196 -21.37 15.50 19.09
C GLU A 196 -21.25 14.17 19.84
N LEU A 197 -22.14 13.21 19.56
CA LEU A 197 -22.00 11.86 20.11
C LEU A 197 -20.71 11.16 19.65
N LEU A 198 -20.30 11.32 18.38
CA LEU A 198 -19.03 10.79 17.89
C LEU A 198 -17.83 11.48 18.57
N ARG A 199 -17.94 12.78 18.85
CA ARG A 199 -16.92 13.55 19.59
C ARG A 199 -16.70 13.00 20.99
N GLU A 200 -17.78 12.61 21.69
CA GLU A 200 -17.70 12.00 23.02
C GLU A 200 -16.97 10.64 23.01
N GLU A 201 -16.93 9.94 21.87
CA GLU A 201 -16.22 8.67 21.70
C GLU A 201 -14.74 8.82 21.34
N LEU A 202 -14.25 10.04 21.12
CA LEU A 202 -12.84 10.31 20.85
C LEU A 202 -11.95 10.00 22.06
N ILE A 203 -10.72 9.59 21.79
CA ILE A 203 -9.72 9.36 22.83
C ILE A 203 -9.40 10.71 23.52
N PRO A 204 -9.48 10.80 24.86
CA PRO A 204 -9.23 12.05 25.58
C PRO A 204 -7.86 12.65 25.26
N GLY A 205 -7.83 13.94 24.92
CA GLY A 205 -6.60 14.66 24.59
C GLY A 205 -6.21 14.65 23.11
N THR A 206 -7.05 14.09 22.23
CA THR A 206 -6.87 14.20 20.78
C THR A 206 -7.47 15.52 20.29
N ASP A 207 -6.67 16.34 19.61
CA ASP A 207 -7.14 17.53 18.91
C ASP A 207 -7.39 17.18 17.44
N ILE A 208 -8.64 17.27 16.98
CA ILE A 208 -9.04 16.96 15.61
C ILE A 208 -9.77 18.17 15.05
N ASP A 209 -9.46 18.52 13.81
CA ASP A 209 -10.18 19.59 13.12
C ASP A 209 -11.69 19.28 13.05
N GLU A 210 -12.47 20.25 13.51
CA GLU A 210 -13.92 20.23 13.57
C GLU A 210 -14.53 19.94 12.19
N SER A 211 -13.93 20.51 11.14
CA SER A 211 -14.41 20.32 9.77
C SER A 211 -14.27 18.88 9.31
N LEU A 212 -13.15 18.23 9.66
CA LEU A 212 -12.87 16.83 9.35
C LEU A 212 -13.80 15.91 10.13
N LEU A 213 -13.98 16.14 11.44
CA LEU A 213 -14.88 15.36 12.30
C LEU A 213 -16.32 15.38 11.76
N LYS A 214 -16.84 16.56 11.43
CA LYS A 214 -18.17 16.73 10.82
C LYS A 214 -18.28 15.99 9.51
N THR A 215 -17.32 16.21 8.62
CA THR A 215 -17.33 15.60 7.28
C THR A 215 -17.26 14.08 7.35
N PHE A 216 -16.48 13.53 8.29
CA PHE A 216 -16.38 12.10 8.55
C PHE A 216 -17.70 11.52 9.08
N SER A 217 -18.29 12.13 10.11
CA SER A 217 -19.57 11.70 10.68
C SER A 217 -20.69 11.70 9.64
N TYR A 218 -20.80 12.77 8.86
CA TYR A 218 -21.83 12.90 7.81
C TYR A 218 -21.76 11.83 6.73
N GLN A 219 -20.59 11.24 6.54
CA GLN A 219 -20.32 10.25 5.50
C GLN A 219 -20.17 8.82 6.05
N ALA A 220 -20.27 8.63 7.36
CA ALA A 220 -20.04 7.34 8.01
C ALA A 220 -21.05 6.24 7.59
N SER A 221 -22.24 6.62 7.12
CA SER A 221 -23.24 5.70 6.55
C SER A 221 -23.16 5.57 5.02
N GLY A 222 -22.26 6.32 4.37
CA GLY A 222 -22.10 6.38 2.93
C GLY A 222 -21.44 5.13 2.35
N ASN A 223 -21.88 4.73 1.16
CA ASN A 223 -21.25 3.67 0.38
C ASN A 223 -21.09 4.14 -1.07
N LEU A 224 -19.87 4.49 -1.44
CA LEU A 224 -19.52 4.93 -2.78
C LEU A 224 -18.81 3.79 -3.51
N VAL A 225 -19.39 3.37 -4.64
CA VAL A 225 -18.84 2.29 -5.49
C VAL A 225 -17.40 2.58 -5.90
N THR A 226 -17.08 3.84 -6.16
CA THR A 226 -15.73 4.26 -6.60
C THR A 226 -14.68 4.06 -5.51
N VAL A 227 -14.96 4.47 -4.28
CA VAL A 227 -14.06 4.26 -3.14
C VAL A 227 -13.95 2.77 -2.83
N ALA A 228 -15.07 2.05 -2.82
CA ALA A 228 -15.09 0.60 -2.63
C ALA A 228 -14.24 -0.14 -3.70
N SER A 229 -14.28 0.31 -4.95
CA SER A 229 -13.49 -0.27 -6.05
C SER A 229 -11.99 -0.06 -5.85
N VAL A 230 -11.58 1.15 -5.45
CA VAL A 230 -10.17 1.47 -5.16
C VAL A 230 -9.66 0.64 -3.99
N VAL A 231 -10.39 0.65 -2.88
CA VAL A 231 -10.04 -0.08 -1.66
C VAL A 231 -10.02 -1.58 -1.91
N GLY A 232 -10.99 -2.10 -2.65
CA GLY A 232 -11.05 -3.50 -3.07
C GLY A 232 -9.87 -3.91 -3.95
N GLY A 233 -9.46 -3.05 -4.88
CA GLY A 233 -8.27 -3.26 -5.71
C GLY A 233 -6.99 -3.33 -4.87
N ILE A 234 -6.82 -2.39 -3.94
CA ILE A 234 -5.68 -2.38 -3.02
C ILE A 234 -5.69 -3.64 -2.15
N ALA A 235 -6.81 -3.96 -1.51
CA ALA A 235 -6.96 -5.14 -0.67
C ALA A 235 -6.69 -6.45 -1.44
N ALA A 236 -7.15 -6.55 -2.68
CA ALA A 236 -6.88 -7.70 -3.54
C ALA A 236 -5.39 -7.82 -3.88
N GLN A 237 -4.72 -6.70 -4.20
CA GLN A 237 -3.29 -6.69 -4.47
C GLN A 237 -2.50 -7.12 -3.23
N GLU A 238 -2.82 -6.59 -2.06
CA GLU A 238 -2.19 -6.99 -0.79
C GLU A 238 -2.43 -8.47 -0.47
N ALA A 239 -3.62 -9.00 -0.78
CA ALA A 239 -3.89 -10.42 -0.65
C ALA A 239 -3.03 -11.27 -1.58
N MET A 240 -2.76 -10.82 -2.80
CA MET A 240 -1.84 -11.49 -3.71
C MET A 240 -0.41 -11.50 -3.14
N LYS A 241 0.09 -10.35 -2.66
CA LYS A 241 1.43 -10.25 -2.04
C LYS A 241 1.58 -11.21 -0.86
N ALA A 242 0.55 -11.34 -0.02
CA ALA A 242 0.53 -12.25 1.12
C ALA A 242 0.61 -13.74 0.75
N ILE A 243 0.24 -14.10 -0.49
CA ILE A 243 0.23 -15.49 -0.97
C ILE A 243 1.48 -15.78 -1.80
N THR A 244 1.90 -14.84 -2.64
CA THR A 244 3.02 -15.02 -3.58
C THR A 244 4.38 -14.73 -2.97
N HIS A 245 4.43 -14.01 -1.84
CA HIS A 245 5.68 -13.51 -1.24
C HIS A 245 6.46 -12.60 -2.22
N HIS A 246 5.75 -11.98 -3.15
CA HIS A 246 6.26 -11.13 -4.21
C HIS A 246 5.67 -9.73 -4.04
N MET A 247 6.51 -8.72 -4.21
CA MET A 247 6.31 -7.32 -3.86
C MET A 247 6.26 -7.07 -2.36
N THR A 248 6.74 -5.90 -1.96
CA THR A 248 6.63 -5.42 -0.58
C THR A 248 5.17 -5.14 -0.25
N PRO A 249 4.59 -5.80 0.76
CA PRO A 249 3.23 -5.51 1.17
C PRO A 249 3.12 -4.27 2.04
N LEU A 250 1.90 -3.75 2.16
CA LEU A 250 1.54 -2.69 3.08
C LEU A 250 1.99 -3.07 4.50
N LYS A 251 2.59 -2.11 5.22
CA LYS A 251 2.97 -2.25 6.63
C LYS A 251 2.53 -1.00 7.39
N GLN A 252 1.35 -0.95 8.01
CA GLN A 252 0.30 -1.97 8.17
C GLN A 252 -1.09 -1.36 7.92
N PHE A 253 -1.29 -0.10 8.33
CA PHE A 253 -2.48 0.69 8.02
C PHE A 253 -2.24 1.61 6.83
N LEU A 254 -3.27 1.75 6.00
CA LEU A 254 -3.42 2.76 4.97
C LEU A 254 -4.78 3.43 5.18
N TYR A 255 -4.79 4.72 5.46
CA TYR A 255 -6.01 5.52 5.52
C TYR A 255 -6.13 6.33 4.24
N ILE A 256 -7.32 6.34 3.65
CA ILE A 256 -7.61 7.05 2.40
C ILE A 256 -8.76 8.02 2.68
N ASP A 257 -8.59 9.28 2.30
CA ASP A 257 -9.64 10.29 2.29
C ASP A 257 -9.66 11.02 0.94
N CYS A 258 -10.83 11.15 0.33
CA CYS A 258 -10.97 11.85 -0.95
C CYS A 258 -11.92 13.04 -0.81
N LEU A 259 -11.61 13.93 0.14
CA LEU A 259 -12.44 15.07 0.50
C LEU A 259 -12.63 16.07 -0.66
N GLU A 260 -11.64 16.16 -1.56
CA GLU A 260 -11.66 17.00 -2.75
C GLU A 260 -12.77 16.63 -3.74
N ALA A 261 -13.30 15.41 -3.60
CA ALA A 261 -14.45 14.96 -4.37
C ALA A 261 -15.75 15.65 -3.92
N LEU A 262 -15.79 16.27 -2.74
CA LEU A 262 -16.95 17.05 -2.33
C LEU A 262 -17.10 18.29 -3.24
N PRO A 263 -18.31 18.56 -3.78
CA PRO A 263 -18.56 19.77 -4.53
C PRO A 263 -18.22 21.04 -3.72
N GLY A 264 -17.22 21.80 -4.17
CA GLY A 264 -16.81 23.06 -3.52
C GLY A 264 -17.54 24.27 -4.10
N ASP A 265 -17.08 25.46 -3.72
CA ASP A 265 -17.58 26.77 -4.21
C ASP A 265 -17.48 26.93 -5.74
N TRP A 266 -16.66 26.10 -6.39
CA TRP A 266 -16.49 26.04 -7.84
C TRP A 266 -17.64 25.32 -8.56
N SER A 267 -18.50 24.62 -7.83
CA SER A 267 -19.65 23.91 -8.36
C SER A 267 -20.95 24.68 -8.10
N PRO A 268 -21.98 24.53 -8.93
CA PRO A 268 -23.29 25.12 -8.66
C PRO A 268 -24.00 24.46 -7.46
N PHE A 269 -23.43 23.36 -6.93
CA PHE A 269 -23.98 22.60 -5.82
C PHE A 269 -23.33 23.02 -4.51
N ASN A 270 -24.08 23.75 -3.68
CA ASN A 270 -23.60 24.09 -2.35
C ASN A 270 -23.85 22.93 -1.38
N ASN A 271 -22.75 22.27 -0.98
CA ASN A 271 -22.80 21.22 0.00
C ASN A 271 -23.42 21.67 1.33
N ALA A 272 -23.33 22.92 1.77
CA ALA A 272 -23.92 23.36 3.03
C ALA A 272 -25.46 23.35 3.03
N LEU A 273 -26.11 23.29 1.86
CA LEU A 273 -27.57 23.38 1.73
C LEU A 273 -28.29 22.02 1.68
N LEU A 274 -27.56 20.89 1.58
CA LEU A 274 -28.19 19.57 1.51
C LEU A 274 -28.76 19.15 2.87
N THR A 275 -29.97 18.62 2.83
CA THR A 275 -30.69 18.13 4.01
C THR A 275 -30.40 16.64 4.27
N PRO A 276 -30.68 16.14 5.48
CA PRO A 276 -30.61 14.70 5.77
C PRO A 276 -31.49 13.84 4.83
N GLU A 277 -32.59 14.40 4.31
CA GLU A 277 -33.47 13.73 3.35
C GLU A 277 -32.81 13.57 1.98
N ASP A 278 -32.08 14.58 1.51
CA ASP A 278 -31.33 14.55 0.24
C ASP A 278 -30.17 13.55 0.28
N CYS A 279 -29.60 13.34 1.47
CA CYS A 279 -28.49 12.42 1.73
C CYS A 279 -28.97 11.03 2.19
N ARG A 280 -30.28 10.76 2.13
CA ARG A 280 -30.82 9.46 2.53
C ARG A 280 -30.37 8.39 1.54
N PRO A 281 -29.99 7.18 2.01
CA PRO A 281 -29.82 6.02 1.16
C PRO A 281 -30.99 5.78 0.20
N VAL A 282 -30.72 5.75 -1.11
CA VAL A 282 -31.71 5.34 -2.12
C VAL A 282 -31.16 4.11 -2.86
N GLY A 283 -31.75 2.93 -2.58
CA GLY A 283 -31.33 1.67 -3.22
C GLY A 283 -29.91 1.24 -2.87
N TYR A 284 -29.14 0.77 -3.87
CA TYR A 284 -27.73 0.35 -3.73
C TYR A 284 -26.75 1.52 -3.60
N LEU A 285 -27.20 2.75 -3.84
CA LEU A 285 -26.43 3.98 -3.66
C LEU A 285 -26.77 4.59 -2.30
N ARG A 286 -25.99 4.23 -1.27
CA ARG A 286 -25.95 5.01 -0.01
C ARG A 286 -25.12 6.26 -0.27
N CYS A 287 -25.63 7.17 -1.10
CA CYS A 287 -24.94 8.40 -1.43
C CYS A 287 -25.18 9.43 -0.31
N CYS A 288 -24.16 9.66 0.54
CA CYS A 288 -24.14 10.80 1.47
C CYS A 288 -23.82 12.12 0.75
N LEU A 289 -23.43 12.04 -0.52
CA LEU A 289 -23.42 13.15 -1.45
C LEU A 289 -24.86 13.37 -1.91
N GLY A 290 -25.37 14.60 -1.90
CA GLY A 290 -26.64 14.99 -2.55
C GLY A 290 -26.59 14.88 -4.09
N VAL A 291 -25.83 13.90 -4.57
CA VAL A 291 -25.41 13.68 -5.94
C VAL A 291 -26.02 12.35 -6.37
N VAL A 292 -27.35 12.26 -6.32
CA VAL A 292 -28.07 11.29 -7.16
C VAL A 292 -28.08 11.77 -8.61
N LYS A 293 -27.78 13.06 -8.88
CA LYS A 293 -27.83 13.64 -10.22
C LYS A 293 -26.52 13.67 -11.03
N GLU A 294 -25.31 13.67 -10.42
CA GLU A 294 -24.05 13.66 -11.20
C GLU A 294 -23.30 12.31 -11.18
N CYS A 295 -23.75 11.31 -10.41
CA CYS A 295 -23.20 9.95 -10.55
C CYS A 295 -23.49 9.37 -11.95
N GLU A 296 -24.49 9.89 -12.67
CA GLU A 296 -24.75 9.57 -14.08
C GLU A 296 -23.83 10.35 -15.07
N ASP A 297 -23.25 11.50 -14.67
CA ASP A 297 -22.56 12.44 -15.57
C ASP A 297 -21.02 12.53 -15.40
N GLY A 298 -20.37 11.47 -14.89
CA GLY A 298 -18.93 11.28 -15.11
C GLY A 298 -17.96 11.68 -13.99
N MET A 299 -18.44 11.91 -12.77
CA MET A 299 -17.60 12.20 -11.60
C MET A 299 -16.67 11.04 -11.19
N GLY A 300 -17.03 9.80 -11.54
CA GLY A 300 -16.20 8.61 -11.31
C GLY A 300 -14.81 8.70 -11.94
N MET A 301 -14.65 9.38 -13.08
CA MET A 301 -13.35 9.55 -13.75
C MET A 301 -12.42 10.51 -13.01
N LYS A 302 -12.93 11.59 -12.39
CA LYS A 302 -12.07 12.56 -11.67
C LYS A 302 -11.54 11.98 -10.36
N LEU A 303 -12.36 11.22 -9.64
CA LEU A 303 -11.95 10.50 -8.44
C LEU A 303 -10.91 9.42 -8.78
N LEU A 304 -11.17 8.63 -9.83
CA LEU A 304 -10.20 7.67 -10.35
C LEU A 304 -8.89 8.35 -10.77
N HIS A 305 -8.94 9.50 -11.45
CA HIS A 305 -7.73 10.23 -11.85
C HIS A 305 -6.92 10.77 -10.65
N SER A 306 -7.57 11.33 -9.63
CA SER A 306 -6.87 11.83 -8.44
C SER A 306 -6.22 10.69 -7.66
N ILE A 307 -6.96 9.59 -7.47
CA ILE A 307 -6.46 8.41 -6.79
C ILE A 307 -5.37 7.73 -7.61
N MET A 308 -5.55 7.54 -8.93
CA MET A 308 -4.55 6.94 -9.82
C MET A 308 -3.28 7.78 -9.92
N ARG A 309 -3.35 9.11 -9.78
CA ARG A 309 -2.17 9.97 -9.79
C ARG A 309 -1.30 9.72 -8.55
N SER A 310 -1.90 9.73 -7.36
CA SER A 310 -1.19 9.37 -6.12
C SER A 310 -0.75 7.90 -6.11
N TRP A 311 -1.52 6.99 -6.74
CA TRP A 311 -1.20 5.57 -6.82
C TRP A 311 -0.03 5.26 -7.77
N ASN A 312 0.06 5.95 -8.91
CA ASN A 312 1.20 5.83 -9.82
C ASN A 312 2.51 6.29 -9.18
N GLU A 313 2.47 7.33 -8.35
CA GLU A 313 3.66 7.85 -7.65
C GLU A 313 4.16 6.91 -6.54
N LEU A 314 3.30 6.03 -6.00
CA LEU A 314 3.63 5.12 -4.88
C LEU A 314 3.84 3.65 -5.28
N PHE A 315 3.20 3.17 -6.35
CA PHE A 315 3.12 1.72 -6.62
C PHE A 315 3.42 1.27 -8.06
N LEU A 316 3.64 2.19 -9.01
CA LEU A 316 3.93 1.83 -10.41
C LEU A 316 5.20 2.52 -10.92
N SER A 317 6.36 1.95 -10.60
CA SER A 317 7.58 2.10 -11.40
C SER A 317 7.70 1.01 -12.48
N THR A 318 6.58 0.57 -13.08
CA THR A 318 6.60 -0.46 -14.13
C THR A 318 5.97 0.04 -15.44
N PRO A 319 6.57 -0.22 -16.61
CA PRO A 319 5.99 0.12 -17.90
C PRO A 319 4.71 -0.71 -18.17
N PRO A 320 3.83 -0.26 -19.08
CA PRO A 320 2.57 -0.91 -19.34
C PRO A 320 2.77 -2.33 -19.90
N LEU A 321 2.10 -3.31 -19.28
CA LEU A 321 1.93 -4.65 -19.85
C LEU A 321 1.15 -4.56 -21.18
N PRO A 322 1.52 -5.34 -22.22
CA PRO A 322 0.86 -5.30 -23.52
C PRO A 322 -0.60 -5.83 -23.44
N PRO A 323 -1.48 -5.37 -24.35
CA PRO A 323 -2.92 -5.62 -24.26
C PRO A 323 -3.25 -7.06 -24.67
N LEU A 324 -3.43 -7.93 -23.68
CA LEU A 324 -4.01 -9.26 -23.86
C LEU A 324 -5.22 -9.40 -22.93
N LEU A 325 -6.31 -8.68 -23.24
CA LEU A 325 -7.68 -8.97 -22.75
C LEU A 325 -8.69 -8.07 -23.49
N GLY A 326 -8.73 -8.21 -24.81
CA GLY A 326 -9.89 -7.84 -25.61
C GLY A 326 -10.67 -9.12 -25.93
N LYS A 327 -11.94 -9.18 -25.53
CA LYS A 327 -12.94 -10.25 -25.69
C LYS A 327 -13.12 -11.16 -24.47
N PHE A 328 -13.93 -10.73 -23.51
CA PHE A 328 -14.90 -11.57 -22.79
C PHE A 328 -15.84 -10.65 -21.98
N CYS A 329 -16.80 -10.00 -22.67
CA CYS A 329 -17.95 -9.37 -22.00
C CYS A 329 -19.08 -9.13 -23.02
N THR A 330 -19.74 -10.22 -23.44
CA THR A 330 -21.11 -10.19 -23.95
C THR A 330 -21.74 -11.56 -23.65
N SER A 331 -22.29 -11.71 -22.45
CA SER A 331 -23.40 -12.60 -22.07
C SER A 331 -23.33 -12.92 -20.57
N LEU A 332 -24.08 -12.14 -19.77
CA LEU A 332 -25.02 -12.60 -18.74
C LEU A 332 -25.68 -11.39 -18.09
#